data_AF-A0A959V2G3-F1
#
_entry.id   AF-A0A959V2G3-F1
#
_cell.length_a   1.000
_cell.length_b   1.000
_cell.length_c   1.000
_cell.angle_alpha   90.00
_cell.angle_beta   90.00
_cell.angle_gamma   90.00
#
_symmetry.space_group_name_H-M   'P 1'
#
loop_
_entity.id
_entity.type
_entity.pdbx_description
1 polymer ?
#
loop_
_entity_poly.entity_id
_entity_poly.type
_entity_poly.pdbx_seq_one_letter_code
_entity_poly.pdbx_strand_id
1 'polypeptide(L)'
;MRSLFSVVGILAGTCIVPAQNTFFTDFGPFQESGGKGKAVREVSDGYLIFSEQITFDSVPTYRTHLFVRKIDLNGQHLWGKDVTYGVDNDFSFGGGFAQAPLCTAPNGDFVSEVVEFNTDSIAIKTWFYRFDQQGDTLFRKLHLQGSNSDTLFLGGYQAVPTSDSGFAICGSYYEPGMQDAVATLLKTNELGDTLWFRQYPSSGVAYGIDENFDNGFLLTGRKSGQTWNGLFLIRTDSLGQELWRRWYGGYLDASQQVHLASDGNIVTWANHRTVWAPDAFDTVACRLTKWNQQGTVIDQGEYRMPYRPFTSDFEELPDGSWITMGKWGEMYRFNKFSASLDTVWTRTYWFFGGFHNLFDVEPTSDGGFIATGEAKQTGANNDPIPGLQTVTVLKLDSMGCLVPGCHTVGVQEIVLGLEDALRLWPNPASDHVNVQVSLPSGFEVHGDLVLEVQDALGREVLRSPLPGSGGGGPSPFSFQLSALPSGLYHLHLLDDTRVLTGTKLVKE
;
A
#
# COMPACT_ATOMS: atom_id res chain seq x y z
N MET A 1 57.81 -18.18 -12.76
CA MET A 1 56.74 -17.32 -12.21
C MET A 1 55.51 -17.54 -13.06
N ARG A 2 54.54 -18.29 -12.52
CA ARG A 2 53.30 -18.66 -13.21
C ARG A 2 52.23 -17.61 -12.87
N SER A 3 51.61 -17.05 -13.90
CA SER A 3 50.40 -16.24 -13.80
C SER A 3 49.20 -17.15 -13.46
N LEU A 4 48.52 -16.87 -12.35
CA LEU A 4 47.20 -17.41 -12.07
C LEU A 4 46.16 -16.50 -12.74
N PHE A 5 45.44 -17.04 -13.73
CA PHE A 5 44.17 -16.49 -14.17
C PHE A 5 43.07 -17.15 -13.33
N SER A 6 42.34 -16.35 -12.55
CA SER A 6 41.11 -16.78 -11.88
C SER A 6 39.96 -16.69 -12.88
N VAL A 7 39.47 -17.83 -13.35
CA VAL A 7 38.22 -17.93 -14.10
C VAL A 7 37.07 -17.88 -13.09
N VAL A 8 36.32 -16.78 -13.09
CA VAL A 8 35.03 -16.71 -12.39
C VAL A 8 34.02 -17.45 -13.25
N GLY A 9 33.68 -18.68 -12.86
CA GLY A 9 32.54 -19.39 -13.42
C GLY A 9 31.26 -18.70 -12.98
N ILE A 10 30.52 -18.15 -13.94
CA ILE A 10 29.13 -17.72 -13.72
C ILE A 10 28.33 -19.02 -13.57
N LEU A 11 28.07 -19.43 -12.34
CA LEU A 11 26.97 -20.35 -12.05
C LEU A 11 25.69 -19.58 -12.38
N ALA A 12 25.04 -19.95 -13.47
CA ALA A 12 23.64 -19.62 -13.70
C ALA A 12 22.81 -20.35 -12.63
N GLY A 13 22.77 -19.77 -11.43
CA GLY A 13 21.85 -20.18 -10.40
C GLY A 13 20.45 -19.82 -10.87
N THR A 14 19.64 -20.82 -11.22
CA THR A 14 18.19 -20.66 -11.21
C THR A 14 17.82 -20.30 -9.77
N CYS A 15 17.60 -19.02 -9.50
CA CYS A 15 16.97 -18.58 -8.28
C CYS A 15 15.56 -19.17 -8.32
N ILE A 16 15.37 -20.31 -7.68
CA ILE A 16 14.05 -20.84 -7.39
C ILE A 16 13.48 -19.85 -6.39
N VAL A 17 12.79 -18.81 -6.89
CA VAL A 17 11.97 -17.97 -6.02
C VAL A 17 10.92 -18.94 -5.45
N PRO A 18 10.83 -19.10 -4.11
CA PRO A 18 9.78 -19.91 -3.51
C PRO A 18 8.44 -19.48 -4.07
N ALA A 19 7.50 -20.41 -4.25
CA ALA A 19 6.14 -20.03 -4.63
C ALA A 19 5.61 -19.01 -3.61
N GLN A 20 5.40 -17.77 -4.06
CA GLN A 20 4.92 -16.70 -3.21
C GLN A 20 3.41 -16.76 -3.18
N ASN A 21 2.83 -16.76 -1.98
CA ASN A 21 1.39 -16.64 -1.86
C ASN A 21 0.98 -15.24 -2.33
N THR A 22 -0.08 -15.18 -3.11
CA THR A 22 -0.69 -13.95 -3.63
C THR A 22 -2.20 -14.06 -3.46
N PHE A 23 -2.85 -12.96 -3.09
CA PHE A 23 -4.28 -12.93 -2.84
C PHE A 23 -4.82 -11.50 -2.84
N PHE A 24 -6.13 -11.41 -3.02
CA PHE A 24 -6.90 -10.22 -2.74
C PHE A 24 -7.93 -10.56 -1.65
N THR A 25 -7.99 -9.74 -0.62
CA THR A 25 -8.98 -9.89 0.46
C THR A 25 -9.70 -8.56 0.62
N ASP A 26 -11.03 -8.61 0.63
CA ASP A 26 -11.86 -7.53 1.14
C ASP A 26 -12.63 -8.02 2.37
N PHE A 27 -13.06 -7.07 3.21
CA PHE A 27 -13.81 -7.38 4.43
C PHE A 27 -15.31 -7.14 4.27
N GLY A 28 -15.78 -6.94 3.03
CA GLY A 28 -17.14 -6.59 2.69
C GLY A 28 -17.63 -5.27 3.32
N PRO A 29 -18.91 -4.92 3.10
CA PRO A 29 -19.55 -3.86 3.86
C PRO A 29 -19.92 -4.43 5.23
N PHE A 30 -19.03 -4.28 6.22
CA PHE A 30 -19.35 -4.71 7.57
C PHE A 30 -20.36 -3.74 8.18
N GLN A 31 -21.64 -4.07 8.07
CA GLN A 31 -22.83 -3.34 8.54
C GLN A 31 -23.03 -1.91 7.96
N GLU A 32 -22.00 -1.09 7.72
CA GLU A 32 -22.09 0.38 7.63
C GLU A 32 -20.92 0.95 6.77
N SER A 33 -21.11 2.13 6.14
CA SER A 33 -20.25 2.67 5.06
C SER A 33 -18.81 3.02 5.47
N GLY A 34 -17.84 3.16 4.56
CA GLY A 34 -16.62 3.95 4.87
C GLY A 34 -15.33 3.24 5.35
N GLY A 35 -15.08 1.98 5.00
CA GLY A 35 -13.89 1.25 5.47
C GLY A 35 -12.56 1.62 4.78
N LYS A 36 -11.48 1.81 5.57
CA LYS A 36 -10.10 2.10 5.09
C LYS A 36 -9.05 1.29 5.85
N GLY A 37 -8.23 0.51 5.16
CA GLY A 37 -7.05 -0.13 5.74
C GLY A 37 -5.88 0.85 5.77
N LYS A 38 -5.43 1.24 6.96
CA LYS A 38 -4.44 2.32 7.16
C LYS A 38 -3.02 1.83 7.30
N ALA A 39 -2.83 0.63 7.85
CA ALA A 39 -1.54 -0.04 7.91
C ALA A 39 -1.73 -1.57 7.92
N VAL A 40 -0.74 -2.30 7.41
CA VAL A 40 -0.66 -3.75 7.36
C VAL A 40 0.71 -4.21 7.85
N ARG A 41 0.76 -5.23 8.71
CA ARG A 41 2.03 -5.79 9.21
C ARG A 41 2.02 -7.29 9.09
N GLU A 42 3.09 -7.84 8.53
CA GLU A 42 3.33 -9.28 8.55
C GLU A 42 3.68 -9.71 9.98
N VAL A 43 3.04 -10.79 10.43
CA VAL A 43 3.32 -11.49 11.69
C VAL A 43 3.58 -12.96 11.38
N SER A 44 4.09 -13.72 12.34
CA SER A 44 4.61 -15.08 12.11
C SER A 44 3.64 -16.06 11.42
N ASP A 45 2.33 -15.85 11.57
CA ASP A 45 1.26 -16.73 11.10
C ASP A 45 0.24 -16.00 10.20
N GLY A 46 0.55 -14.80 9.70
CA GLY A 46 -0.37 -14.07 8.83
C GLY A 46 -0.09 -12.57 8.78
N TYR A 47 -1.15 -11.78 8.64
CA TYR A 47 -1.05 -10.32 8.56
C TYR A 47 -2.07 -9.66 9.49
N LEU A 48 -1.66 -8.57 10.13
CA LEU A 48 -2.54 -7.66 10.87
C LEU A 48 -2.84 -6.43 10.04
N ILE A 49 -4.10 -6.02 10.01
CA ILE A 49 -4.59 -4.84 9.31
C ILE A 49 -5.17 -3.88 10.33
N PHE A 50 -4.56 -2.70 10.43
CA PHE A 50 -5.04 -1.57 11.22
C PHE A 50 -5.88 -0.69 10.33
N SER A 51 -7.12 -0.45 10.71
CA SER A 51 -8.14 0.06 9.81
C SER A 51 -9.15 0.94 10.52
N GLU A 52 -9.78 1.80 9.75
CA GLU A 52 -10.89 2.66 10.18
C GLU A 52 -12.16 2.22 9.48
N GLN A 53 -13.29 2.36 10.16
CA GLN A 53 -14.59 2.16 9.55
C GLN A 53 -15.66 3.01 10.24
N ILE A 54 -16.62 3.49 9.47
CA ILE A 54 -17.76 4.20 10.04
C ILE A 54 -18.77 3.17 10.56
N THR A 55 -19.13 3.29 11.83
CA THR A 55 -20.17 2.53 12.52
C THR A 55 -21.35 3.43 12.93
N PHE A 56 -22.51 2.84 13.18
CA PHE A 56 -23.72 3.45 13.67
C PHE A 56 -23.96 2.88 15.07
N ASP A 57 -23.37 3.56 16.04
CA ASP A 57 -23.54 3.17 17.44
C ASP A 57 -24.96 3.51 17.95
N SER A 58 -25.59 4.54 17.39
CA SER A 58 -26.99 4.92 17.63
C SER A 58 -27.48 5.99 16.63
N VAL A 59 -28.72 5.85 16.12
CA VAL A 59 -29.34 6.88 15.26
C VAL A 59 -29.48 8.19 16.06
N PRO A 60 -28.98 9.35 15.56
CA PRO A 60 -28.63 9.66 14.16
C PRO A 60 -27.14 9.95 13.89
N THR A 61 -26.20 9.56 14.75
CA THR A 61 -24.78 9.94 14.62
C THR A 61 -23.93 8.80 14.08
N TYR A 62 -23.24 9.06 12.96
CA TYR A 62 -22.19 8.19 12.40
C TYR A 62 -20.89 8.42 13.18
N ARG A 63 -20.11 7.37 13.43
CA ARG A 63 -18.80 7.48 14.08
C ARG A 63 -17.74 6.66 13.38
N THR A 64 -16.51 7.15 13.33
CA THR A 64 -15.35 6.41 12.81
C THR A 64 -14.66 5.66 13.94
N HIS A 65 -14.67 4.34 13.88
CA HIS A 65 -13.99 3.46 14.85
C HIS A 65 -12.74 2.83 14.25
N LEU A 66 -11.82 2.45 15.13
CA LEU A 66 -10.60 1.76 14.77
C LEU A 66 -10.76 0.25 14.94
N PHE A 67 -10.26 -0.50 13.98
CA PHE A 67 -10.29 -1.95 13.96
C PHE A 67 -8.90 -2.52 13.69
N VAL A 68 -8.58 -3.59 14.39
CA VAL A 68 -7.47 -4.48 14.02
C VAL A 68 -8.07 -5.78 13.49
N ARG A 69 -7.64 -6.20 12.31
CA ARG A 69 -8.10 -7.44 11.67
C ARG A 69 -6.92 -8.37 11.44
N LYS A 70 -7.16 -9.67 11.50
CA LYS A 70 -6.16 -10.68 11.17
C LYS A 70 -6.60 -11.54 10.01
N ILE A 71 -5.68 -11.76 9.09
CA ILE A 71 -5.80 -12.72 8.00
C ILE A 71 -4.63 -13.72 8.09
N ASP A 72 -4.81 -14.93 7.56
CA ASP A 72 -3.72 -15.89 7.42
C ASP A 72 -2.80 -15.57 6.22
N LEU A 73 -1.76 -16.39 6.01
CA LEU A 73 -0.82 -16.24 4.89
C LEU A 73 -1.44 -16.48 3.50
N ASN A 74 -2.70 -16.91 3.43
CA ASN A 74 -3.46 -17.14 2.19
C ASN A 74 -4.59 -16.11 2.01
N GLY A 75 -4.66 -15.08 2.86
CA GLY A 75 -5.67 -14.03 2.77
C GLY A 75 -7.01 -14.37 3.41
N GLN A 76 -7.12 -15.49 4.12
CA GLN A 76 -8.37 -15.87 4.79
C GLN A 76 -8.54 -15.09 6.10
N HIS A 77 -9.70 -14.44 6.26
CA HIS A 77 -10.02 -13.72 7.49
C HIS A 77 -10.14 -14.66 8.70
N LEU A 78 -9.40 -14.35 9.76
CA LEU A 78 -9.38 -15.10 11.00
C LEU A 78 -10.24 -14.42 12.08
N TRP A 79 -10.04 -13.12 12.30
CA TRP A 79 -10.79 -12.35 13.29
C TRP A 79 -10.66 -10.83 13.08
N GLY A 80 -11.56 -10.07 13.71
CA GLY A 80 -11.50 -8.61 13.84
C GLY A 80 -11.78 -8.15 15.28
N LYS A 81 -11.06 -7.13 15.73
CA LYS A 81 -11.20 -6.48 17.05
C LYS A 81 -11.52 -5.01 16.84
N ASP A 82 -12.53 -4.50 17.53
CA ASP A 82 -12.78 -3.06 17.63
C ASP A 82 -11.92 -2.50 18.79
N VAL A 83 -11.12 -1.49 18.48
CA VAL A 83 -10.17 -0.86 19.42
C VAL A 83 -10.85 0.28 20.19
N THR A 84 -11.88 0.91 19.63
CA THR A 84 -12.48 2.15 20.15
C THR A 84 -13.97 2.05 20.45
N TYR A 85 -14.55 0.84 20.38
CA TYR A 85 -15.96 0.59 20.64
C TYR A 85 -16.47 1.20 21.96
N GLY A 86 -17.66 1.79 21.90
CA GLY A 86 -18.37 2.29 23.09
C GLY A 86 -17.87 3.63 23.63
N VAL A 87 -17.00 4.32 22.88
CA VAL A 87 -16.62 5.70 23.16
C VAL A 87 -17.39 6.64 22.23
N ASP A 88 -17.98 7.70 22.79
CA ASP A 88 -18.80 8.66 22.03
C ASP A 88 -17.92 9.72 21.32
N ASN A 89 -16.97 9.27 20.48
CA ASN A 89 -16.04 10.13 19.74
C ASN A 89 -15.64 9.46 18.40
N ASP A 90 -15.17 10.26 17.45
CA ASP A 90 -14.57 9.79 16.19
C ASP A 90 -13.07 9.52 16.37
N PHE A 91 -12.54 8.53 15.66
CA PHE A 91 -11.13 8.17 15.70
C PHE A 91 -10.53 8.02 14.31
N SER A 92 -9.25 8.39 14.18
CA SER A 92 -8.45 8.20 12.97
C SER A 92 -7.02 7.81 13.35
N PHE A 93 -6.45 6.85 12.63
CA PHE A 93 -5.02 6.59 12.58
C PHE A 93 -4.34 7.74 11.82
N GLY A 94 -3.62 8.58 12.58
CA GLY A 94 -3.05 9.84 12.08
C GLY A 94 -4.09 10.93 11.74
N GLY A 95 -3.65 12.18 11.67
CA GLY A 95 -4.45 13.37 11.43
C GLY A 95 -4.85 13.64 9.98
N GLY A 96 -5.13 12.64 9.15
CA GLY A 96 -5.56 12.92 7.79
C GLY A 96 -5.70 11.75 6.83
N PHE A 97 -5.74 12.10 5.54
CA PHE A 97 -6.28 11.27 4.48
C PHE A 97 -5.34 10.22 3.87
N ALA A 98 -4.07 10.02 4.29
CA ALA A 98 -3.16 9.35 3.36
C ALA A 98 -1.83 8.74 3.87
N GLN A 99 -1.65 8.29 5.12
CA GLN A 99 -0.33 7.79 5.54
C GLN A 99 -0.42 6.59 6.47
N ALA A 100 0.61 5.74 6.41
CA ALA A 100 0.87 4.64 7.33
C ALA A 100 1.40 5.20 8.65
N PRO A 101 0.57 5.32 9.71
CA PRO A 101 0.97 5.94 10.96
C PRO A 101 1.51 4.90 11.95
N LEU A 102 1.71 3.66 11.49
CA LEU A 102 2.10 2.53 12.31
C LEU A 102 3.59 2.29 12.12
N CYS A 103 4.33 2.12 13.20
CA CYS A 103 5.71 1.66 13.13
C CYS A 103 5.93 0.45 14.04
N THR A 104 6.92 -0.34 13.69
CA THR A 104 7.30 -1.54 14.46
C THR A 104 8.36 -1.16 15.49
N ALA A 105 8.06 -1.42 16.76
CA ALA A 105 9.00 -1.22 17.86
C ALA A 105 10.13 -2.28 17.81
N PRO A 106 11.29 -2.04 18.46
CA PRO A 106 12.40 -3.00 18.47
C PRO A 106 12.07 -4.39 19.00
N ASN A 107 11.05 -4.51 19.87
CA ASN A 107 10.57 -5.78 20.40
C ASN A 107 9.50 -6.46 19.52
N GLY A 108 9.16 -5.87 18.37
CA GLY A 108 8.15 -6.35 17.42
C GLY A 108 6.72 -5.90 17.72
N ASP A 109 6.48 -5.14 18.79
CA ASP A 109 5.18 -4.49 19.02
C ASP A 109 4.90 -3.44 17.95
N PHE A 110 3.65 -3.00 17.85
CA PHE A 110 3.27 -1.92 16.93
C PHE A 110 2.90 -0.66 17.69
N VAL A 111 3.27 0.48 17.13
CA VAL A 111 3.00 1.79 17.71
C VAL A 111 2.34 2.67 16.67
N SER A 112 1.32 3.42 17.08
CA SER A 112 0.69 4.40 16.20
C SER A 112 0.24 5.64 16.97
N GLU A 113 0.12 6.74 16.23
CA GLU A 113 -0.63 7.90 16.68
C GLU A 113 -2.09 7.79 16.24
N VAL A 114 -2.99 7.95 17.20
CA VAL A 114 -4.43 7.96 16.99
C VAL A 114 -4.98 9.33 17.38
N VAL A 115 -5.70 9.93 16.46
CA VAL A 115 -6.42 11.18 16.68
C VAL A 115 -7.86 10.87 17.07
N GLU A 116 -8.30 11.42 18.19
CA GLU A 116 -9.69 11.39 18.68
C GLU A 116 -10.31 12.76 18.46
N PHE A 117 -11.49 12.79 17.85
CA PHE A 117 -12.31 13.98 17.61
C PHE A 117 -13.61 13.87 18.39
N ASN A 118 -14.03 14.96 19.04
CA ASN A 118 -15.37 15.03 19.61
C ASN A 118 -16.42 15.35 18.54
N THR A 119 -17.66 14.94 18.79
CA THR A 119 -18.81 15.13 17.88
C THR A 119 -19.06 16.58 17.47
N ASP A 120 -18.59 17.55 18.27
CA ASP A 120 -18.74 18.99 18.00
C ASP A 120 -17.54 19.59 17.24
N SER A 121 -16.53 18.80 16.85
CA SER A 121 -15.33 19.19 16.06
C SER A 121 -14.36 20.19 16.70
N ILE A 122 -14.44 20.41 18.02
CA ILE A 122 -13.70 21.49 18.73
C ILE A 122 -12.53 20.97 19.57
N ALA A 123 -12.58 19.72 20.03
CA ALA A 123 -11.50 19.13 20.84
C ALA A 123 -10.88 17.94 20.13
N ILE A 124 -9.61 18.12 19.72
CA ILE A 124 -8.77 17.08 19.14
C ILE A 124 -7.79 16.59 20.20
N LYS A 125 -7.73 15.27 20.40
CA LYS A 125 -6.69 14.63 21.21
C LYS A 125 -5.84 13.74 20.33
N THR A 126 -4.54 13.84 20.53
CA THR A 126 -3.55 12.93 19.96
C THR A 126 -3.14 11.93 21.02
N TRP A 127 -3.30 10.65 20.70
CA TRP A 127 -2.93 9.52 21.55
C TRP A 127 -1.82 8.71 20.92
N PHE A 128 -0.86 8.31 21.74
CA PHE A 128 0.02 7.19 21.45
C PHE A 128 -0.69 5.89 21.79
N TYR A 129 -0.74 4.96 20.85
CA TYR A 129 -1.18 3.59 21.08
C TYR A 129 -0.01 2.64 20.90
N ARG A 130 0.07 1.65 21.79
CA ARG A 130 0.95 0.49 21.63
C ARG A 130 0.09 -0.77 21.56
N PHE A 131 0.36 -1.59 20.55
CA PHE A 131 -0.27 -2.87 20.31
C PHE A 131 0.76 -3.98 20.37
N ASP A 132 0.38 -5.16 20.85
CA ASP A 132 1.24 -6.34 20.74
C ASP A 132 1.20 -6.96 19.33
N GLN A 133 1.99 -8.02 19.13
CA GLN A 133 2.04 -8.79 17.89
C GLN A 133 0.75 -9.56 17.57
N GLN A 134 -0.23 -9.56 18.47
CA GLN A 134 -1.57 -10.12 18.28
C GLN A 134 -2.62 -9.03 18.02
N GLY A 135 -2.20 -7.77 17.91
CA GLY A 135 -3.06 -6.62 17.66
C GLY A 135 -3.85 -6.16 18.88
N ASP A 136 -3.56 -6.65 20.08
CA ASP A 136 -4.20 -6.19 21.31
C ASP A 136 -3.56 -4.89 21.79
N THR A 137 -4.40 -3.93 22.20
CA THR A 137 -3.91 -2.68 22.78
C THR A 137 -3.28 -2.95 24.16
N LEU A 138 -1.98 -2.74 24.26
CA LEU A 138 -1.25 -2.83 25.53
C LEU A 138 -1.51 -1.61 26.41
N PHE A 139 -1.41 -0.42 25.83
CA PHE A 139 -1.76 0.83 26.49
C PHE A 139 -1.94 1.96 25.47
N ARG A 140 -2.54 3.06 25.94
CA ARG A 140 -2.52 4.34 25.26
C ARG A 140 -2.08 5.47 26.19
N LYS A 141 -1.42 6.50 25.65
CA LYS A 141 -1.02 7.71 26.39
C LYS A 141 -1.46 8.95 25.63
N LEU A 142 -2.03 9.91 26.36
CA LEU A 142 -2.35 11.21 25.78
C LEU A 142 -1.04 11.96 25.56
N HIS A 143 -0.71 12.25 24.31
CA HIS A 143 0.48 13.03 23.96
C HIS A 143 0.16 14.50 23.89
N LEU A 144 -0.94 14.84 23.22
CA LEU A 144 -1.36 16.21 23.04
C LEU A 144 -2.87 16.33 23.10
N GLN A 145 -3.34 17.45 23.63
CA GLN A 145 -4.76 17.76 23.73
C GLN A 145 -4.98 19.22 23.39
N GLY A 146 -5.97 19.47 22.57
CA GLY A 146 -6.37 20.83 22.28
C GLY A 146 -7.12 21.55 23.38
N SER A 147 -6.95 22.88 23.40
CA SER A 147 -7.83 23.75 24.16
C SER A 147 -9.23 23.77 23.52
N ASN A 148 -10.28 24.02 24.31
CA ASN A 148 -11.68 24.04 23.86
C ASN A 148 -12.03 25.26 22.95
N SER A 149 -11.08 25.74 22.14
CA SER A 149 -11.29 26.84 21.21
C SER A 149 -11.54 26.30 19.80
N ASP A 150 -12.47 26.92 19.08
CA ASP A 150 -13.16 26.43 17.87
C ASP A 150 -12.30 25.97 16.67
N THR A 151 -10.96 25.94 16.74
CA THR A 151 -10.14 25.49 15.60
C THR A 151 -8.71 25.09 16.00
N LEU A 152 -8.52 24.15 16.93
CA LEU A 152 -7.22 23.48 17.03
C LEU A 152 -7.15 22.34 16.01
N PHE A 153 -6.14 22.36 15.13
CA PHE A 153 -5.77 21.18 14.36
C PHE A 153 -4.46 20.62 14.90
N LEU A 154 -4.54 19.38 15.39
CA LEU A 154 -3.41 18.64 15.89
C LEU A 154 -3.48 17.23 15.37
N GLY A 155 -2.49 16.86 14.57
CA GLY A 155 -2.43 15.54 14.02
C GLY A 155 -1.01 15.25 13.65
N GLY A 156 -0.47 14.17 14.17
CA GLY A 156 0.65 13.52 13.55
C GLY A 156 0.21 12.52 12.51
N TYR A 157 1.15 12.30 11.63
CA TYR A 157 0.91 11.85 10.26
C TYR A 157 1.73 10.62 9.96
N GLN A 158 2.96 10.58 10.49
CA GLN A 158 3.85 9.43 10.43
C GLN A 158 4.63 9.32 11.74
N ALA A 159 4.91 8.09 12.14
CA ALA A 159 5.75 7.75 13.27
C ALA A 159 6.88 6.84 12.79
N VAL A 160 8.09 7.03 13.33
CA VAL A 160 9.26 6.17 13.05
C VAL A 160 9.93 5.76 14.36
N PRO A 161 10.48 4.53 14.45
CA PRO A 161 11.34 4.17 15.58
C PRO A 161 12.62 5.00 15.51
N THR A 162 13.24 5.22 16.66
CA THR A 162 14.53 5.90 16.75
C THR A 162 15.60 4.98 17.31
N SER A 163 16.85 5.27 17.01
CA SER A 163 18.02 4.45 17.36
C SER A 163 18.21 4.27 18.87
N ASP A 164 17.63 5.18 19.66
CA ASP A 164 17.55 5.11 21.13
C ASP A 164 16.35 4.30 21.67
N SER A 165 15.69 3.51 20.81
CA SER A 165 14.48 2.71 21.09
C SER A 165 13.21 3.51 21.42
N GLY A 166 13.23 4.84 21.28
CA GLY A 166 12.03 5.66 21.31
C GLY A 166 11.33 5.77 19.96
N PHE A 167 10.45 6.77 19.85
CA PHE A 167 9.73 7.07 18.60
C PHE A 167 9.76 8.56 18.32
N ALA A 168 9.83 8.90 17.04
CA ALA A 168 9.67 10.26 16.54
C ALA A 168 8.41 10.33 15.67
N ILE A 169 7.66 11.41 15.84
CA ILE A 169 6.34 11.59 15.24
C ILE A 169 6.31 12.99 14.64
N CYS A 170 5.93 13.10 13.37
CA CYS A 170 5.75 14.40 12.73
C CYS A 170 4.28 14.73 12.52
N GLY A 171 4.00 16.03 12.43
CA GLY A 171 2.69 16.44 11.97
C GLY A 171 2.49 17.92 11.82
N SER A 172 1.30 18.38 12.21
CA SER A 172 0.97 19.81 12.22
C SER A 172 0.27 20.25 13.48
N TYR A 173 0.44 21.54 13.74
CA TYR A 173 -0.21 22.25 14.82
C TYR A 173 -0.77 23.57 14.27
N TYR A 174 -2.00 23.86 14.61
CA TYR A 174 -2.66 25.12 14.26
C TYR A 174 -3.58 25.54 15.39
N GLU A 175 -3.45 26.78 15.87
CA GLU A 175 -4.34 27.39 16.86
C GLU A 175 -5.07 28.62 16.31
N PRO A 176 -6.27 28.94 16.83
CA PRO A 176 -6.94 30.20 16.51
C PRO A 176 -6.04 31.41 16.76
N GLY A 177 -5.87 32.25 15.75
CA GLY A 177 -4.98 33.41 15.78
C GLY A 177 -3.59 33.18 15.17
N MET A 178 -3.24 31.92 14.86
CA MET A 178 -2.11 31.65 13.97
C MET A 178 -2.47 32.03 12.52
N GLN A 179 -1.49 32.61 11.81
CA GLN A 179 -1.64 32.92 10.40
C GLN A 179 -1.81 31.64 9.57
N ASP A 180 -1.09 30.58 9.94
CA ASP A 180 -1.01 29.32 9.23
C ASP A 180 -0.62 28.18 10.19
N ALA A 181 -0.88 26.92 9.79
CA ALA A 181 -0.38 25.73 10.49
C ALA A 181 1.16 25.66 10.49
N VAL A 182 1.72 25.00 11.50
CA VAL A 182 3.17 24.78 11.62
C VAL A 182 3.50 23.30 11.70
N ALA A 183 4.58 22.89 11.05
CA ALA A 183 5.09 21.53 11.13
C ALA A 183 5.57 21.26 12.56
N THR A 184 5.36 20.02 13.02
CA THR A 184 5.75 19.61 14.36
C THR A 184 6.58 18.34 14.35
N LEU A 185 7.38 18.19 15.41
CA LEU A 185 8.13 16.99 15.71
C LEU A 185 8.02 16.69 17.20
N LEU A 186 7.52 15.51 17.52
CA LEU A 186 7.40 14.98 18.86
C LEU A 186 8.35 13.80 19.01
N LYS A 187 9.17 13.80 20.06
CA LYS A 187 10.04 12.67 20.41
C LYS A 187 9.57 12.05 21.71
N THR A 188 9.60 10.73 21.74
CA THR A 188 9.25 9.93 22.91
C THR A 188 10.38 8.98 23.31
N ASN A 189 10.26 8.43 24.52
CA ASN A 189 10.99 7.23 24.93
C ASN A 189 10.28 5.96 24.43
N GLU A 190 10.85 4.77 24.69
CA GLU A 190 10.27 3.47 24.32
C GLU A 190 8.86 3.24 24.89
N LEU A 191 8.55 3.84 26.04
CA LEU A 191 7.24 3.72 26.68
C LEU A 191 6.22 4.73 26.14
N GLY A 192 6.58 5.54 25.14
CA GLY A 192 5.72 6.58 24.59
C GLY A 192 5.57 7.80 25.50
N ASP A 193 6.45 8.03 26.48
CA ASP A 193 6.48 9.31 27.22
C ASP A 193 7.15 10.38 26.38
N THR A 194 6.52 11.55 26.30
CA THR A 194 7.08 12.72 25.60
C THR A 194 8.39 13.16 26.25
N LEU A 195 9.47 13.14 25.48
CA LEU A 195 10.76 13.71 25.87
C LEU A 195 10.82 15.19 25.52
N TRP A 196 10.36 15.53 24.31
CA TRP A 196 10.27 16.91 23.85
C TRP A 196 9.32 17.05 22.66
N PHE A 197 8.84 18.27 22.46
CA PHE A 197 8.02 18.68 21.33
C PHE A 197 8.63 19.93 20.69
N ARG A 198 8.66 19.98 19.36
CA ARG A 198 9.18 21.09 18.57
C ARG A 198 8.15 21.52 17.52
N GLN A 199 8.11 22.81 17.29
CA GLN A 199 7.35 23.45 16.23
C GLN A 199 8.34 24.14 15.29
N TYR A 200 8.05 24.11 14.00
CA TYR A 200 8.83 24.79 12.97
C TYR A 200 7.97 25.88 12.33
N PRO A 201 7.97 27.12 12.84
CA PRO A 201 7.16 28.21 12.30
C PRO A 201 7.43 28.50 10.82
N SER A 202 6.45 29.11 10.15
CA SER A 202 6.51 29.48 8.73
C SER A 202 6.77 28.29 7.79
N SER A 203 6.31 27.11 8.20
CA SER A 203 6.34 25.88 7.40
C SER A 203 4.94 25.57 6.87
N GLY A 204 4.19 24.72 7.55
CA GLY A 204 2.88 24.26 7.13
C GLY A 204 2.59 22.94 7.82
N VAL A 205 2.49 21.86 7.05
CA VAL A 205 2.21 20.51 7.58
C VAL A 205 3.39 19.61 7.24
N ALA A 206 3.97 18.93 8.24
CA ALA A 206 4.87 17.80 7.99
C ALA A 206 4.03 16.54 7.82
N TYR A 207 4.26 15.84 6.72
CA TYR A 207 3.64 14.57 6.39
C TYR A 207 4.64 13.44 6.62
N GLY A 208 5.90 13.63 6.23
CA GLY A 208 6.92 12.59 6.30
C GLY A 208 7.97 12.86 7.36
N ILE A 209 8.46 11.80 7.99
CA ILE A 209 9.61 11.83 8.90
C ILE A 209 10.50 10.60 8.72
N ASP A 210 11.81 10.80 8.88
CA ASP A 210 12.73 9.71 9.17
C ASP A 210 13.87 10.14 10.11
N GLU A 211 14.48 9.19 10.82
CA GLU A 211 15.69 9.42 11.60
C GLU A 211 16.93 9.37 10.69
N ASN A 212 17.83 10.32 10.86
CA ASN A 212 19.08 10.40 10.13
C ASN A 212 20.21 9.65 10.88
N PHE A 213 21.28 9.25 10.19
CA PHE A 213 22.41 8.50 10.81
C PHE A 213 23.14 9.24 11.94
N ASP A 214 22.97 10.56 12.06
CA ASP A 214 23.49 11.36 13.17
C ASP A 214 22.49 11.50 14.35
N ASN A 215 21.44 10.65 14.36
CA ASN A 215 20.28 10.70 15.25
C ASN A 215 19.45 11.99 15.12
N GLY A 216 19.72 12.83 14.12
CA GLY A 216 18.85 13.95 13.76
C GLY A 216 17.62 13.48 12.99
N PHE A 217 16.75 14.40 12.59
CA PHE A 217 15.50 14.06 11.89
C PHE A 217 15.41 14.76 10.54
N LEU A 218 14.81 14.07 9.59
CA LEU A 218 14.39 14.58 8.30
C LEU A 218 12.88 14.77 8.35
N LEU A 219 12.39 15.96 8.00
CA LEU A 219 10.96 16.23 7.89
C LEU A 219 10.64 16.72 6.49
N THR A 220 9.54 16.23 5.93
CA THR A 220 9.02 16.69 4.66
C THR A 220 7.55 16.99 4.70
N GLY A 221 7.10 17.91 3.85
CA GLY A 221 5.69 18.24 3.76
C GLY A 221 5.41 19.52 3.01
N ARG A 222 4.21 20.03 3.22
CA ARG A 222 3.66 21.14 2.45
C ARG A 222 3.75 22.45 3.21
N LYS A 223 4.20 23.50 2.51
CA LYS A 223 4.13 24.86 3.01
C LYS A 223 2.69 25.42 3.03
N SER A 224 2.31 26.13 4.08
CA SER A 224 1.06 26.89 4.19
C SER A 224 1.15 28.26 3.49
N GLY A 225 0.03 28.77 2.94
CA GLY A 225 -0.08 30.10 2.29
C GLY A 225 -0.67 30.14 0.87
N GLN A 226 -1.08 31.34 0.41
CA GLN A 226 -1.90 31.58 -0.80
C GLN A 226 -1.19 31.40 -2.16
N THR A 227 0.13 31.36 -2.19
CA THR A 227 0.83 30.92 -3.40
C THR A 227 0.94 29.41 -3.29
N TRP A 228 0.04 28.70 -3.98
CA TRP A 228 0.22 27.32 -4.41
C TRP A 228 1.71 27.04 -4.54
N ASN A 229 2.26 26.07 -3.77
CA ASN A 229 3.47 25.28 -4.07
C ASN A 229 4.66 25.38 -3.11
N GLY A 230 5.02 24.23 -2.51
CA GLY A 230 6.37 23.99 -2.01
C GLY A 230 6.47 22.74 -1.15
N LEU A 231 7.12 21.69 -1.68
CA LEU A 231 7.81 20.68 -0.87
C LEU A 231 8.86 21.40 -0.03
N PHE A 232 8.88 21.08 1.26
CA PHE A 232 10.03 21.41 2.11
C PHE A 232 10.79 20.16 2.51
N LEU A 233 12.08 20.35 2.76
CA LEU A 233 12.87 19.47 3.59
C LEU A 233 13.43 20.29 4.75
N ILE A 234 13.25 19.77 5.97
CA ILE A 234 13.89 20.27 7.18
C ILE A 234 14.80 19.16 7.68
N ARG A 235 16.04 19.50 8.02
CA ARG A 235 16.95 18.61 8.76
C ARG A 235 17.18 19.20 10.14
N THR A 236 17.16 18.33 11.15
CA THR A 236 17.39 18.71 12.54
C THR A 236 18.61 17.97 13.10
N ASP A 237 19.07 18.42 14.26
CA ASP A 237 19.89 17.61 15.15
C ASP A 237 19.02 16.63 15.97
N SER A 238 19.66 15.84 16.83
CA SER A 238 18.99 14.85 17.68
C SER A 238 18.12 15.42 18.79
N LEU A 239 18.22 16.73 19.05
CA LEU A 239 17.37 17.45 20.00
C LEU A 239 16.21 18.18 19.29
N GLY A 240 16.03 17.92 17.99
CA GLY A 240 15.02 18.51 17.14
C GLY A 240 15.31 19.97 16.74
N GLN A 241 16.53 20.48 16.97
CA GLN A 241 16.89 21.83 16.56
C GLN A 241 17.17 21.84 15.06
N GLU A 242 16.58 22.79 14.35
CA GLU A 242 16.77 22.91 12.91
C GLU A 242 18.23 23.24 12.56
N LEU A 243 18.83 22.39 11.72
CA LEU A 243 20.14 22.61 11.11
C LEU A 243 20.00 23.37 9.80
N TRP A 244 19.02 22.99 8.98
CA TRP A 244 18.67 23.71 7.77
C TRP A 244 17.25 23.39 7.31
N ARG A 245 16.68 24.30 6.51
CA ARG A 245 15.48 24.08 5.71
C ARG A 245 15.69 24.47 4.26
N ARG A 246 14.95 23.81 3.36
CA ARG A 246 14.94 24.06 1.92
C ARG A 246 13.51 24.06 1.40
N TRP A 247 13.24 24.93 0.42
CA TRP A 247 11.97 25.05 -0.26
C TRP A 247 12.19 24.73 -1.74
N TYR A 248 11.44 23.78 -2.28
CA TYR A 248 11.64 23.33 -3.66
C TYR A 248 10.54 23.82 -4.62
N GLY A 249 9.56 24.58 -4.13
CA GLY A 249 8.45 25.07 -4.95
C GLY A 249 7.65 23.93 -5.61
N GLY A 250 7.01 24.20 -6.75
CA GLY A 250 6.30 23.21 -7.57
C GLY A 250 4.86 22.85 -7.13
N TYR A 251 3.99 22.50 -8.09
CA TYR A 251 2.58 22.15 -7.84
C TYR A 251 2.44 20.79 -7.18
N LEU A 252 2.86 20.71 -5.92
CA LEU A 252 2.89 19.47 -5.17
C LEU A 252 1.67 19.47 -4.25
N ASP A 253 0.80 18.48 -4.44
CA ASP A 253 -0.31 18.23 -3.54
C ASP A 253 0.15 17.40 -2.32
N ALA A 254 -0.76 17.22 -1.37
CA ALA A 254 -0.57 16.52 -0.11
C ALA A 254 0.03 15.10 -0.28
N SER A 255 0.59 14.59 0.83
CA SER A 255 1.12 13.23 1.02
C SER A 255 2.56 12.98 0.56
N GLN A 256 3.49 13.71 1.18
CA GLN A 256 4.92 13.56 0.95
C GLN A 256 5.52 12.68 2.04
N GLN A 257 6.23 11.63 1.63
CA GLN A 257 7.03 10.84 2.55
C GLN A 257 8.52 11.05 2.31
N VAL A 258 9.32 10.78 3.33
CA VAL A 258 10.79 10.85 3.30
C VAL A 258 11.36 9.58 3.90
N HIS A 259 12.47 9.11 3.36
CA HIS A 259 13.22 7.96 3.83
C HIS A 259 14.72 8.28 3.75
N LEU A 260 15.48 7.97 4.79
CA LEU A 260 16.93 7.95 4.77
C LEU A 260 17.36 6.63 4.13
N ALA A 261 17.80 6.70 2.88
CA ALA A 261 18.26 5.51 2.18
C ALA A 261 19.50 4.91 2.84
N SER A 262 19.67 3.60 2.66
CA SER A 262 20.82 2.82 3.15
C SER A 262 22.18 3.38 2.71
N ASP A 263 22.23 4.09 1.58
CA ASP A 263 23.42 4.76 1.07
C ASP A 263 23.68 6.16 1.65
N GLY A 264 22.84 6.60 2.60
CA GLY A 264 22.93 7.87 3.29
C GLY A 264 22.36 9.06 2.52
N ASN A 265 21.70 8.85 1.40
CA ASN A 265 20.95 9.90 0.71
C ASN A 265 19.52 10.00 1.25
N ILE A 266 18.91 11.17 1.07
CA ILE A 266 17.51 11.39 1.40
C ILE A 266 16.71 10.98 0.17
N VAL A 267 15.63 10.22 0.34
CA VAL A 267 14.71 9.87 -0.75
C VAL A 267 13.31 10.33 -0.37
N THR A 268 12.60 10.94 -1.33
CA THR A 268 11.22 11.41 -1.12
C THR A 268 10.32 10.89 -2.22
N TRP A 269 9.12 10.45 -1.85
CA TRP A 269 8.02 10.12 -2.76
C TRP A 269 6.93 11.18 -2.65
N ALA A 270 6.64 11.88 -3.75
CA ALA A 270 5.73 13.02 -3.72
C ALA A 270 4.96 13.20 -5.03
N ASN A 271 3.73 13.72 -4.89
CA ASN A 271 2.96 14.28 -5.99
C ASN A 271 3.74 15.44 -6.64
N HIS A 272 3.85 15.42 -7.96
CA HIS A 272 4.60 16.38 -8.78
C HIS A 272 3.76 16.91 -9.95
N ARG A 273 3.66 18.23 -10.11
CA ARG A 273 3.02 18.83 -11.30
C ARG A 273 3.92 19.91 -11.91
N THR A 274 4.09 19.81 -13.22
CA THR A 274 4.98 20.66 -14.03
C THR A 274 4.35 22.00 -14.42
N VAL A 275 3.02 22.04 -14.62
CA VAL A 275 2.29 23.24 -15.05
C VAL A 275 0.92 23.31 -14.39
N TRP A 276 0.52 24.50 -13.92
CA TRP A 276 -0.85 24.78 -13.52
C TRP A 276 -1.75 24.93 -14.74
N ALA A 277 -2.72 24.04 -14.87
CA ALA A 277 -3.84 24.24 -15.76
C ALA A 277 -5.12 23.74 -15.05
N PRO A 278 -6.22 24.52 -15.06
CA PRO A 278 -7.49 24.15 -14.43
C PRO A 278 -8.04 22.81 -14.94
N ASP A 279 -7.70 22.45 -16.18
CA ASP A 279 -8.28 21.31 -16.92
C ASP A 279 -7.24 20.26 -17.32
N ALA A 280 -5.98 20.42 -16.89
CA ALA A 280 -4.90 19.50 -17.24
C ALA A 280 -4.79 18.36 -16.22
N PHE A 281 -5.63 17.35 -16.40
CA PHE A 281 -5.51 16.06 -15.73
C PHE A 281 -4.26 15.27 -16.17
N ASP A 282 -3.63 15.69 -17.28
CA ASP A 282 -2.43 15.07 -17.87
C ASP A 282 -1.10 15.67 -17.37
N THR A 283 -1.11 16.68 -16.49
CA THR A 283 0.13 17.35 -16.02
C THR A 283 0.58 16.94 -14.63
N VAL A 284 -0.07 15.94 -14.03
CA VAL A 284 0.25 15.47 -12.69
C VAL A 284 1.00 14.14 -12.74
N ALA A 285 2.06 14.04 -11.98
CA ALA A 285 2.98 12.92 -11.88
C ALA A 285 3.21 12.62 -10.40
N CYS A 286 3.81 11.48 -10.10
CA CYS A 286 4.51 11.27 -8.84
C CYS A 286 6.00 11.20 -9.14
N ARG A 287 6.82 11.66 -8.20
CA ARG A 287 8.26 11.69 -8.36
C ARG A 287 8.94 11.09 -7.15
N LEU A 288 9.81 10.13 -7.43
CA LEU A 288 10.80 9.63 -6.50
C LEU A 288 12.05 10.49 -6.70
N THR A 289 12.45 11.25 -5.68
CA THR A 289 13.61 12.15 -5.76
C THR A 289 14.65 11.73 -4.74
N LYS A 290 15.89 11.60 -5.18
CA LYS A 290 17.05 11.38 -4.32
C LYS A 290 17.82 12.68 -4.15
N TRP A 291 18.12 13.00 -2.90
CA TRP A 291 18.80 14.22 -2.49
C TRP A 291 20.04 13.86 -1.69
N ASN A 292 21.08 14.68 -1.80
CA ASN A 292 22.19 14.61 -0.86
C ASN A 292 21.75 15.13 0.52
N GLN A 293 22.63 14.92 1.51
CA GLN A 293 22.44 15.35 2.90
C GLN A 293 22.36 16.88 3.10
N GLN A 294 22.59 17.69 2.06
CA GLN A 294 22.43 19.15 2.06
C GLN A 294 21.14 19.61 1.35
N GLY A 295 20.31 18.67 0.90
CA GLY A 295 19.06 18.93 0.19
C GLY A 295 19.26 19.31 -1.28
N THR A 296 20.33 18.85 -1.93
CA THR A 296 20.53 19.03 -3.38
C THR A 296 20.09 17.78 -4.10
N VAL A 297 19.30 17.92 -5.17
CA VAL A 297 18.87 16.78 -6.01
C VAL A 297 20.10 16.09 -6.61
N ILE A 298 20.17 14.77 -6.46
CA ILE A 298 21.17 13.90 -7.09
C ILE A 298 20.55 13.22 -8.31
N ASP A 299 19.34 12.68 -8.13
CA ASP A 299 18.67 11.86 -9.15
C ASP A 299 17.14 11.92 -8.98
N GLN A 300 16.41 11.65 -10.06
CA GLN A 300 14.95 11.72 -10.12
C GLN A 300 14.37 10.66 -11.05
N GLY A 301 13.49 9.82 -10.50
CA GLY A 301 12.54 9.02 -11.28
C GLY A 301 11.17 9.70 -11.30
N GLU A 302 10.64 9.98 -12.49
CA GLU A 302 9.28 10.54 -12.64
C GLU A 302 8.34 9.52 -13.26
N TYR A 303 7.12 9.46 -12.72
CA TYR A 303 6.04 8.69 -13.31
C TYR A 303 4.80 9.56 -13.54
N ARG A 304 4.37 9.68 -14.80
CA ARG A 304 3.17 10.46 -15.18
C ARG A 304 1.89 9.73 -14.85
N MET A 305 0.96 10.38 -14.17
CA MET A 305 -0.34 9.81 -13.82
C MET A 305 -1.47 10.60 -14.51
N PRO A 306 -2.31 9.98 -15.35
CA PRO A 306 -3.56 10.57 -15.72
C PRO A 306 -4.42 10.57 -14.46
N TYR A 307 -4.75 11.77 -13.98
CA TYR A 307 -5.79 12.02 -12.98
C TYR A 307 -5.44 11.70 -11.51
N ARG A 308 -5.53 12.73 -10.65
CA ARG A 308 -5.50 12.70 -9.16
C ARG A 308 -4.45 11.75 -8.53
N PRO A 309 -3.18 12.15 -8.44
CA PRO A 309 -2.19 11.31 -7.82
C PRO A 309 -2.48 11.17 -6.33
N PHE A 310 -2.19 10.00 -5.80
CA PHE A 310 -2.31 9.72 -4.39
C PHE A 310 -1.08 8.92 -4.03
N THR A 311 -0.13 9.56 -3.34
CA THR A 311 1.01 8.89 -2.73
C THR A 311 0.72 8.78 -1.25
N SER A 312 1.17 7.72 -0.60
CA SER A 312 0.88 7.49 0.81
C SER A 312 1.99 6.75 1.49
N ASP A 313 2.60 5.78 0.81
CA ASP A 313 3.69 4.97 1.32
C ASP A 313 4.73 4.53 0.26
N PHE A 314 5.97 4.28 0.70
CA PHE A 314 7.03 3.68 -0.13
C PHE A 314 8.14 3.07 0.73
N GLU A 315 8.76 1.99 0.23
CA GLU A 315 9.76 1.22 0.99
C GLU A 315 11.05 0.99 0.18
N GLU A 316 12.19 1.08 0.88
CA GLU A 316 13.48 0.61 0.38
C GLU A 316 13.57 -0.91 0.55
N LEU A 317 13.99 -1.60 -0.51
CA LEU A 317 14.19 -3.04 -0.52
C LEU A 317 15.65 -3.40 -0.17
N PRO A 318 15.94 -4.63 0.30
CA PRO A 318 17.28 -5.02 0.72
C PRO A 318 18.39 -4.88 -0.35
N ASP A 319 18.03 -4.83 -1.62
CA ASP A 319 18.94 -4.60 -2.76
C ASP A 319 19.12 -3.11 -3.12
N GLY A 320 18.56 -2.19 -2.31
CA GLY A 320 18.53 -0.74 -2.51
C GLY A 320 17.53 -0.27 -3.56
N SER A 321 16.75 -1.19 -4.13
CA SER A 321 15.62 -0.87 -5.03
C SER A 321 14.41 -0.39 -4.20
N TRP A 322 13.37 0.13 -4.86
CA TRP A 322 12.25 0.78 -4.16
C TRP A 322 10.92 0.22 -4.64
N ILE A 323 9.97 0.03 -3.72
CA ILE A 323 8.56 -0.18 -4.04
C ILE A 323 7.80 1.09 -3.66
N THR A 324 6.99 1.60 -4.57
CA THR A 324 6.11 2.73 -4.30
C THR A 324 4.67 2.39 -4.67
N MET A 325 3.74 3.05 -4.01
CA MET A 325 2.33 2.97 -4.36
C MET A 325 1.79 4.30 -4.87
N GLY A 326 0.70 4.19 -5.62
CA GLY A 326 -0.21 5.30 -5.84
C GLY A 326 -1.44 4.91 -6.63
N LYS A 327 -1.84 5.77 -7.57
CA LYS A 327 -3.02 5.55 -8.41
C LYS A 327 -2.78 5.67 -9.90
N TRP A 328 -3.70 5.09 -10.66
CA TRP A 328 -3.88 5.38 -12.08
C TRP A 328 -5.37 5.54 -12.36
N GLY A 329 -5.83 6.78 -12.55
CA GLY A 329 -7.26 7.06 -12.51
C GLY A 329 -7.84 6.60 -11.17
N GLU A 330 -8.72 5.62 -11.23
CA GLU A 330 -9.38 5.03 -10.06
C GLU A 330 -8.80 3.68 -9.63
N MET A 331 -7.67 3.26 -10.19
CA MET A 331 -7.02 1.96 -9.92
C MET A 331 -5.90 2.09 -8.89
N TYR A 332 -5.63 1.02 -8.14
CA TYR A 332 -4.36 0.89 -7.41
C TYR A 332 -3.20 0.85 -8.40
N ARG A 333 -2.06 1.40 -7.98
CA ARG A 333 -0.82 1.34 -8.73
C ARG A 333 0.35 0.98 -7.81
N PHE A 334 1.21 0.09 -8.29
CA PHE A 334 2.50 -0.25 -7.69
C PHE A 334 3.62 -0.03 -8.69
N ASN A 335 4.73 0.54 -8.25
CA ASN A 335 5.90 0.76 -9.08
C ASN A 335 7.13 0.21 -8.37
N LYS A 336 7.95 -0.57 -9.07
CA LYS A 336 9.29 -0.91 -8.62
C LYS A 336 10.31 -0.05 -9.35
N PHE A 337 11.19 0.60 -8.59
CA PHE A 337 12.33 1.34 -9.11
C PHE A 337 13.62 0.66 -8.72
N SER A 338 14.66 0.77 -9.55
CA SER A 338 16.01 0.36 -9.20
C SER A 338 16.62 1.28 -8.14
N ALA A 339 17.80 0.95 -7.62
CA ALA A 339 18.56 1.84 -6.75
C ALA A 339 18.99 3.17 -7.41
N SER A 340 19.03 3.20 -8.76
CA SER A 340 19.24 4.38 -9.59
C SER A 340 17.93 5.08 -9.98
N LEU A 341 16.82 4.76 -9.31
CA LEU A 341 15.48 5.31 -9.57
C LEU A 341 14.95 5.07 -10.99
N ASP A 342 15.51 4.11 -11.73
CA ASP A 342 14.96 3.68 -13.02
C ASP A 342 13.73 2.80 -12.78
N THR A 343 12.67 2.99 -13.55
CA THR A 343 11.49 2.11 -13.44
C THR A 343 11.85 0.69 -13.89
N VAL A 344 11.68 -0.27 -12.99
CA VAL A 344 11.84 -1.71 -13.27
C VAL A 344 10.53 -2.28 -13.79
N TRP A 345 9.45 -2.04 -13.07
CA TRP A 345 8.11 -2.43 -13.51
C TRP A 345 7.03 -1.56 -12.88
N THR A 346 5.86 -1.63 -13.49
CA THR A 346 4.65 -1.01 -12.96
C THR A 346 3.45 -1.93 -13.12
N ARG A 347 2.57 -1.91 -12.14
CA ARG A 347 1.34 -2.71 -12.10
C ARG A 347 0.17 -1.85 -11.67
N THR A 348 -0.97 -2.08 -12.27
CA THR A 348 -2.24 -1.45 -11.90
C THR A 348 -3.28 -2.51 -11.65
N TYR A 349 -4.08 -2.29 -10.61
CA TYR A 349 -5.13 -3.22 -10.23
C TYR A 349 -6.43 -2.44 -9.99
N TRP A 350 -7.50 -2.91 -10.61
CA TRP A 350 -8.82 -2.28 -10.49
C TRP A 350 -9.81 -3.30 -9.97
N PHE A 351 -10.30 -3.06 -8.75
CA PHE A 351 -11.30 -3.90 -8.09
C PHE A 351 -12.65 -3.20 -8.21
N PHE A 352 -13.78 -3.92 -8.23
CA PHE A 352 -15.12 -3.33 -8.06
C PHE A 352 -15.52 -2.11 -8.95
N GLY A 353 -14.82 -1.82 -10.05
CA GLY A 353 -15.19 -0.77 -11.01
C GLY A 353 -15.25 0.67 -10.47
N GLY A 354 -14.66 0.95 -9.31
CA GLY A 354 -14.78 2.26 -8.66
C GLY A 354 -13.46 2.83 -8.13
N PHE A 355 -13.53 3.63 -7.05
CA PHE A 355 -12.44 4.41 -6.47
C PHE A 355 -11.58 3.59 -5.50
N HIS A 356 -10.27 3.77 -5.58
CA HIS A 356 -9.29 2.96 -4.83
C HIS A 356 -8.17 3.81 -4.23
N ASN A 357 -7.94 3.80 -2.91
CA ASN A 357 -6.71 4.35 -2.28
C ASN A 357 -5.91 3.21 -1.63
N LEU A 358 -4.59 3.20 -1.80
CA LEU A 358 -3.70 2.42 -0.94
C LEU A 358 -3.10 3.34 0.11
N PHE A 359 -2.91 2.87 1.34
CA PHE A 359 -2.38 3.69 2.42
C PHE A 359 -1.02 3.20 2.95
N ASP A 360 -0.71 1.92 2.76
CA ASP A 360 0.49 1.27 3.32
C ASP A 360 0.90 0.05 2.48
N VAL A 361 2.21 -0.12 2.23
CA VAL A 361 2.80 -1.24 1.49
C VAL A 361 4.07 -1.69 2.19
N GLU A 362 4.14 -2.98 2.50
CA GLU A 362 5.28 -3.57 3.18
C GLU A 362 5.91 -4.68 2.35
N PRO A 363 7.25 -4.76 2.27
CA PRO A 363 7.90 -5.98 1.81
C PRO A 363 7.58 -7.13 2.77
N THR A 364 7.43 -8.32 2.21
CA THR A 364 7.11 -9.52 2.99
C THR A 364 8.30 -10.47 3.04
N SER A 365 8.33 -11.31 4.06
CA SER A 365 9.41 -12.27 4.33
C SER A 365 9.66 -13.25 3.18
N ASP A 366 8.64 -13.51 2.34
CA ASP A 366 8.73 -14.33 1.13
C ASP A 366 9.35 -13.58 -0.08
N GLY A 367 9.69 -12.30 0.08
CA GLY A 367 10.24 -11.41 -0.95
C GLY A 367 9.19 -10.67 -1.79
N GLY A 368 7.90 -10.78 -1.44
CA GLY A 368 6.78 -10.12 -2.14
C GLY A 368 6.35 -8.85 -1.42
N PHE A 369 5.13 -8.39 -1.69
CA PHE A 369 4.60 -7.16 -1.10
C PHE A 369 3.18 -7.35 -0.58
N ILE A 370 2.89 -6.86 0.62
CA ILE A 370 1.53 -6.77 1.16
C ILE A 370 1.14 -5.30 1.19
N ALA A 371 -0.09 -4.97 0.78
CA ALA A 371 -0.57 -3.61 0.81
C ALA A 371 -2.02 -3.56 1.28
N THR A 372 -2.41 -2.46 1.92
CA THR A 372 -3.79 -2.25 2.36
C THR A 372 -4.33 -0.89 1.94
N GLY A 373 -5.66 -0.84 1.79
CA GLY A 373 -6.33 0.25 1.14
C GLY A 373 -7.81 0.36 1.46
N GLU A 374 -8.47 1.21 0.69
CA GLU A 374 -9.91 1.19 0.50
C GLU A 374 -10.25 0.92 -0.96
N ALA A 375 -11.36 0.22 -1.16
CA ALA A 375 -12.03 0.14 -2.43
C ALA A 375 -13.48 0.55 -2.29
N LYS A 376 -13.95 1.38 -3.21
CA LYS A 376 -15.32 1.87 -3.25
C LYS A 376 -15.91 1.68 -4.62
N GLN A 377 -17.09 1.10 -4.70
CA GLN A 377 -17.86 0.99 -5.93
C GLN A 377 -18.69 2.26 -6.17
N THR A 378 -18.67 2.78 -7.39
CA THR A 378 -19.26 4.11 -7.72
C THR A 378 -20.63 4.05 -8.37
N GLY A 379 -21.24 2.85 -8.51
CA GLY A 379 -22.61 2.70 -9.03
C GLY A 379 -22.80 2.90 -10.53
N ALA A 380 -21.72 3.09 -11.31
CA ALA A 380 -21.80 3.12 -12.78
C ALA A 380 -21.76 1.70 -13.36
N ASN A 381 -22.63 1.41 -14.34
CA ASN A 381 -22.68 0.17 -15.14
C ASN A 381 -23.05 -1.14 -14.40
N ASN A 382 -24.35 -1.41 -14.19
CA ASN A 382 -24.86 -2.70 -13.68
C ASN A 382 -24.16 -3.21 -12.40
N ASP A 383 -24.07 -2.32 -11.42
CA ASP A 383 -23.47 -2.59 -10.12
C ASP A 383 -24.20 -3.74 -9.37
N PRO A 384 -23.55 -4.89 -9.11
CA PRO A 384 -24.15 -5.99 -8.36
C PRO A 384 -24.27 -5.71 -6.85
N ILE A 385 -23.50 -4.75 -6.30
CA ILE A 385 -23.52 -4.36 -4.88
C ILE A 385 -23.42 -2.82 -4.74
N PRO A 386 -24.51 -2.08 -5.02
CA PRO A 386 -24.53 -0.63 -4.95
C PRO A 386 -24.02 -0.06 -3.62
N GLY A 387 -22.96 0.73 -3.69
CA GLY A 387 -22.43 1.49 -2.55
C GLY A 387 -21.40 0.75 -1.68
N LEU A 388 -20.84 -0.37 -2.14
CA LEU A 388 -19.72 -1.04 -1.46
C LEU A 388 -18.58 -0.05 -1.20
N GLN A 389 -18.16 0.08 0.06
CA GLN A 389 -16.92 0.75 0.46
C GLN A 389 -16.26 -0.09 1.55
N THR A 390 -15.12 -0.69 1.24
CA THR A 390 -14.49 -1.72 2.07
C THR A 390 -12.99 -1.48 2.24
N VAL A 391 -12.49 -1.97 3.37
CA VAL A 391 -11.06 -2.23 3.57
C VAL A 391 -10.61 -3.33 2.60
N THR A 392 -9.44 -3.17 2.00
CA THR A 392 -8.84 -4.15 1.10
C THR A 392 -7.42 -4.50 1.49
N VAL A 393 -6.98 -5.70 1.11
CA VAL A 393 -5.62 -6.20 1.27
C VAL A 393 -5.19 -6.88 -0.03
N LEU A 394 -4.01 -6.52 -0.54
CA LEU A 394 -3.37 -7.14 -1.70
C LEU A 394 -2.06 -7.77 -1.27
N LYS A 395 -1.89 -9.07 -1.49
CA LYS A 395 -0.57 -9.72 -1.45
C LYS A 395 -0.09 -9.99 -2.87
N LEU A 396 1.06 -9.43 -3.21
CA LEU A 396 1.74 -9.54 -4.49
C LEU A 396 3.05 -10.35 -4.34
N ASP A 397 3.48 -10.94 -5.44
CA ASP A 397 4.81 -11.53 -5.55
C ASP A 397 5.91 -10.46 -5.73
N SER A 398 7.17 -10.89 -5.78
CA SER A 398 8.35 -10.04 -5.96
C SER A 398 8.41 -9.26 -7.29
N MET A 399 7.59 -9.67 -8.26
CA MET A 399 7.42 -9.03 -9.57
C MET A 399 6.17 -8.14 -9.62
N GLY A 400 5.53 -7.95 -8.47
CA GLY A 400 4.34 -7.14 -8.28
C GLY A 400 3.08 -7.81 -8.81
N CYS A 401 3.08 -9.12 -9.06
CA CYS A 401 1.96 -9.84 -9.63
C CYS A 401 1.00 -10.37 -8.57
N LEU A 402 -0.30 -10.14 -8.79
CA LEU A 402 -1.38 -10.75 -8.03
C LEU A 402 -1.68 -12.18 -8.51
N VAL A 403 -1.49 -12.42 -9.80
CA VAL A 403 -1.57 -13.75 -10.40
C VAL A 403 -0.18 -14.10 -10.91
N PRO A 404 0.44 -15.21 -10.45
CA PRO A 404 1.77 -15.61 -10.88
C PRO A 404 1.92 -15.59 -12.42
N GLY A 405 3.06 -15.12 -12.90
CA GLY A 405 3.33 -15.04 -14.35
C GLY A 405 2.88 -13.73 -15.03
N CYS A 406 2.19 -12.80 -14.34
CA CYS A 406 1.77 -11.52 -14.95
C CYS A 406 2.93 -10.64 -15.47
N HIS A 407 4.17 -10.99 -15.12
CA HIS A 407 5.37 -10.27 -15.53
C HIS A 407 5.85 -10.64 -16.93
N THR A 408 5.37 -11.73 -17.53
CA THR A 408 5.98 -12.28 -18.75
C THR A 408 5.58 -11.57 -20.05
N VAL A 409 4.45 -10.85 -20.17
CA VAL A 409 4.21 -9.93 -21.31
C VAL A 409 3.07 -8.91 -21.06
N GLY A 410 3.25 -7.67 -21.57
CA GLY A 410 2.27 -6.63 -21.96
C GLY A 410 0.97 -6.48 -21.15
N VAL A 411 0.84 -5.36 -20.41
CA VAL A 411 -0.37 -4.83 -19.74
C VAL A 411 -1.64 -5.65 -20.00
N GLN A 412 -1.99 -6.57 -19.10
CA GLN A 412 -3.27 -7.25 -19.14
C GLN A 412 -4.17 -6.76 -18.02
N GLU A 413 -5.38 -6.34 -18.41
CA GLU A 413 -6.51 -6.20 -17.50
C GLU A 413 -6.90 -7.58 -16.97
N ILE A 414 -6.75 -7.79 -15.67
CA ILE A 414 -7.25 -8.97 -14.99
C ILE A 414 -8.73 -8.73 -14.69
N VAL A 415 -9.61 -9.64 -15.15
CA VAL A 415 -11.04 -9.57 -14.83
C VAL A 415 -11.30 -10.35 -13.55
N LEU A 416 -11.59 -9.62 -12.47
CA LEU A 416 -11.86 -10.21 -11.16
C LEU A 416 -13.34 -10.61 -11.03
N GLY A 417 -13.63 -11.63 -10.19
CA GLY A 417 -14.97 -12.23 -10.06
C GLY A 417 -15.21 -13.47 -10.93
N LEU A 418 -14.15 -14.03 -11.54
CA LEU A 418 -14.18 -15.27 -12.32
C LEU A 418 -13.46 -16.45 -11.65
N GLU A 419 -13.23 -16.39 -10.34
CA GLU A 419 -12.46 -17.39 -9.59
C GLU A 419 -13.08 -18.78 -9.67
N ASP A 420 -14.42 -18.85 -9.69
CA ASP A 420 -15.19 -20.08 -9.86
C ASP A 420 -15.45 -20.46 -11.33
N ALA A 421 -15.05 -19.60 -12.27
CA ALA A 421 -15.35 -19.80 -13.69
C ALA A 421 -14.48 -20.87 -14.33
N LEU A 422 -13.39 -21.31 -13.69
CA LEU A 422 -12.53 -22.39 -14.17
C LEU A 422 -12.29 -23.40 -13.05
N ARG A 423 -12.90 -24.58 -13.19
CA ARG A 423 -12.76 -25.68 -12.23
C ARG A 423 -12.07 -26.86 -12.89
N LEU A 424 -11.18 -27.54 -12.16
CA LEU A 424 -10.54 -28.75 -12.65
C LEU A 424 -10.41 -29.84 -11.59
N TRP A 425 -10.54 -31.10 -12.03
CA TRP A 425 -10.41 -32.29 -11.17
C TRP A 425 -10.12 -33.56 -11.98
N PRO A 426 -9.43 -34.57 -11.41
CA PRO A 426 -8.76 -34.53 -10.11
C PRO A 426 -7.55 -33.59 -10.12
N ASN A 427 -7.16 -33.08 -8.95
CA ASN A 427 -5.94 -32.31 -8.77
C ASN A 427 -5.38 -32.64 -7.38
N PRO A 428 -4.26 -33.38 -7.26
CA PRO A 428 -3.31 -33.76 -8.31
C PRO A 428 -3.88 -34.68 -9.41
N ALA A 429 -3.26 -34.63 -10.60
CA ALA A 429 -3.69 -35.30 -11.81
C ALA A 429 -2.56 -36.15 -12.41
N SER A 430 -2.89 -37.28 -13.04
CA SER A 430 -1.93 -38.11 -13.77
C SER A 430 -1.85 -37.68 -15.25
N ASP A 431 -2.69 -38.27 -16.10
CA ASP A 431 -2.64 -38.08 -17.55
C ASP A 431 -3.64 -37.05 -18.07
N HIS A 432 -4.66 -36.72 -17.28
CA HIS A 432 -5.69 -35.75 -17.67
C HIS A 432 -6.35 -35.11 -16.44
N VAL A 433 -6.99 -33.97 -16.68
CA VAL A 433 -7.96 -33.34 -15.78
C VAL A 433 -9.28 -33.12 -16.51
N ASN A 434 -10.38 -33.19 -15.78
CA ASN A 434 -11.64 -32.62 -16.25
C ASN A 434 -11.56 -31.13 -16.01
N VAL A 435 -11.92 -30.34 -17.02
CA VAL A 435 -12.02 -28.89 -16.94
C VAL A 435 -13.46 -28.50 -17.18
N GLN A 436 -13.98 -27.64 -16.32
CA GLN A 436 -15.29 -27.01 -16.49
C GLN A 436 -15.09 -25.50 -16.50
N VAL A 437 -15.65 -24.86 -17.52
CA VAL A 437 -15.68 -23.41 -17.65
C VAL A 437 -17.12 -22.91 -17.45
N SER A 438 -17.32 -21.93 -16.58
CA SER A 438 -18.63 -21.37 -16.23
C SER A 438 -18.53 -19.86 -16.06
N LEU A 439 -18.60 -19.13 -17.18
CA LEU A 439 -18.58 -17.67 -17.17
C LEU A 439 -19.95 -17.11 -16.70
N PRO A 440 -19.97 -15.99 -15.95
CA PRO A 440 -21.20 -15.32 -15.53
C PRO A 440 -22.11 -14.93 -16.70
N SER A 441 -23.42 -14.89 -16.46
CA SER A 441 -24.39 -14.44 -17.47
C SER A 441 -24.10 -12.99 -17.90
N GLY A 442 -23.96 -12.76 -19.20
CA GLY A 442 -23.66 -11.44 -19.76
C GLY A 442 -22.17 -11.09 -19.83
N PHE A 443 -21.27 -12.02 -19.48
CA PHE A 443 -19.84 -11.85 -19.65
C PHE A 443 -19.45 -11.82 -21.14
N GLU A 444 -18.79 -10.74 -21.58
CA GLU A 444 -18.35 -10.58 -22.96
C GLU A 444 -16.97 -11.24 -23.15
N VAL A 445 -16.91 -12.20 -24.07
CA VAL A 445 -15.67 -12.87 -24.48
C VAL A 445 -15.20 -12.25 -25.79
N HIS A 446 -13.94 -11.83 -25.84
CA HIS A 446 -13.34 -11.30 -27.06
C HIS A 446 -12.60 -12.39 -27.82
N GLY A 447 -13.23 -12.93 -28.86
CA GLY A 447 -12.62 -13.95 -29.70
C GLY A 447 -12.74 -15.37 -29.15
N ASP A 448 -11.73 -16.20 -29.42
CA ASP A 448 -11.77 -17.62 -29.05
C ASP A 448 -11.22 -17.86 -27.65
N LEU A 449 -11.90 -18.72 -26.88
CA LEU A 449 -11.39 -19.13 -25.59
C LEU A 449 -10.27 -20.15 -25.75
N VAL A 450 -9.20 -19.97 -24.99
CA VAL A 450 -8.02 -20.84 -25.00
C VAL A 450 -7.65 -21.21 -23.58
N LEU A 451 -7.32 -22.49 -23.38
CA LEU A 451 -6.63 -22.96 -22.19
C LEU A 451 -5.12 -22.94 -22.43
N GLU A 452 -4.39 -22.34 -21.51
CA GLU A 452 -2.93 -22.29 -21.52
C GLU A 452 -2.39 -22.85 -20.21
N VAL A 453 -1.44 -23.77 -20.30
CA VAL A 453 -0.69 -24.28 -19.16
C VAL A 453 0.67 -23.61 -19.15
N GLN A 454 1.01 -23.00 -18.03
CA GLN A 454 2.32 -22.44 -17.75
C GLN A 454 3.06 -23.29 -16.73
N ASP A 455 4.37 -23.42 -16.89
CA ASP A 455 5.23 -23.98 -15.85
C ASP A 455 5.44 -22.99 -14.69
N ALA A 456 6.14 -23.42 -13.64
CA ALA A 456 6.45 -22.58 -12.47
C ALA A 456 7.26 -21.31 -12.79
N LEU A 457 7.82 -21.17 -14.00
CA LEU A 457 8.54 -19.98 -14.46
C LEU A 457 7.67 -19.10 -15.39
N GLY A 458 6.37 -19.40 -15.53
CA GLY A 458 5.44 -18.65 -16.38
C GLY A 458 5.63 -18.91 -17.87
N ARG A 459 6.36 -19.97 -18.26
CA ARG A 459 6.53 -20.32 -19.68
C ARG A 459 5.36 -21.17 -20.14
N GLU A 460 4.73 -20.80 -21.25
CA GLU A 460 3.74 -21.63 -21.92
C GLU A 460 4.34 -22.99 -22.29
N VAL A 461 3.75 -24.06 -21.76
CA VAL A 461 4.15 -25.46 -22.02
C VAL A 461 3.08 -26.27 -22.73
N LEU A 462 1.83 -25.81 -22.69
CA LEU A 462 0.72 -26.42 -23.42
C LEU A 462 -0.35 -25.37 -23.70
N ARG A 463 -0.90 -25.37 -24.90
CA ARG A 463 -2.02 -24.51 -25.28
C ARG A 463 -3.05 -25.33 -26.04
N SER A 464 -4.33 -25.17 -25.70
CA SER A 464 -5.43 -25.83 -26.38
C SER A 464 -6.65 -24.92 -26.48
N PRO A 465 -7.27 -24.78 -27.66
CA PRO A 465 -8.53 -24.06 -27.77
C PRO A 465 -9.62 -24.76 -26.97
N LEU A 466 -10.58 -23.99 -26.44
CA LEU A 466 -11.69 -24.57 -25.70
C LEU A 466 -12.62 -25.35 -26.66
N PRO A 467 -13.02 -26.59 -26.31
CA PRO A 467 -13.92 -27.36 -27.16
C PRO A 467 -15.31 -26.71 -27.21
N GLY A 468 -15.75 -26.30 -28.40
CA GLY A 468 -17.06 -25.68 -28.62
C GLY A 468 -17.00 -24.15 -28.64
N SER A 469 -16.58 -23.60 -29.77
CA SER A 469 -16.50 -22.16 -30.04
C SER A 469 -17.90 -21.55 -30.15
N GLY A 470 -18.32 -20.84 -29.10
CA GLY A 470 -19.51 -19.99 -29.12
C GLY A 470 -20.35 -20.09 -27.85
N GLY A 471 -19.96 -19.38 -26.80
CA GLY A 471 -20.84 -18.98 -25.69
C GLY A 471 -21.55 -20.12 -24.95
N GLY A 472 -20.88 -20.68 -23.93
CA GLY A 472 -21.53 -21.35 -22.81
C GLY A 472 -22.02 -22.78 -23.05
N GLY A 473 -21.19 -23.76 -22.70
CA GLY A 473 -21.59 -25.15 -22.48
C GLY A 473 -21.20 -25.61 -21.06
N PRO A 474 -22.14 -26.05 -20.21
CA PRO A 474 -21.88 -26.38 -18.79
C PRO A 474 -21.20 -27.74 -18.56
N SER A 475 -20.78 -28.44 -19.61
CA SER A 475 -20.28 -29.82 -19.52
C SER A 475 -18.76 -29.86 -19.32
N PRO A 476 -18.26 -30.55 -18.28
CA PRO A 476 -16.83 -30.78 -18.12
C PRO A 476 -16.26 -31.53 -19.33
N PHE A 477 -15.06 -31.16 -19.76
CA PHE A 477 -14.32 -31.87 -20.81
C PHE A 477 -12.96 -32.34 -20.31
N SER A 478 -12.44 -33.40 -20.92
CA SER A 478 -11.13 -33.94 -20.56
C SER A 478 -10.02 -33.14 -21.25
N PHE A 479 -9.11 -32.59 -20.45
CA PHE A 479 -7.91 -31.87 -20.87
C PHE A 479 -6.68 -32.74 -20.62
N GLN A 480 -5.97 -33.09 -21.69
CA GLN A 480 -4.87 -34.06 -21.67
C GLN A 480 -3.57 -33.40 -21.21
N LEU A 481 -2.89 -34.04 -20.27
CA LEU A 481 -1.62 -33.57 -19.69
C LEU A 481 -0.45 -34.47 -20.03
N SER A 482 -0.66 -35.54 -20.83
CA SER A 482 0.35 -36.56 -21.13
C SER A 482 1.68 -36.03 -21.67
N ALA A 483 1.70 -34.84 -22.28
CA ALA A 483 2.90 -34.17 -22.76
C ALA A 483 3.73 -33.47 -21.67
N LEU A 484 3.16 -33.26 -20.48
CA LEU A 484 3.80 -32.55 -19.37
C LEU A 484 4.50 -33.55 -18.43
N PRO A 485 5.72 -33.25 -17.95
CA PRO A 485 6.33 -34.01 -16.85
C PRO A 485 5.60 -33.78 -15.53
N SER A 486 5.91 -34.60 -14.51
CA SER A 486 5.45 -34.39 -13.14
C SER A 486 5.93 -33.03 -12.61
N GLY A 487 5.04 -32.26 -11.99
CA GLY A 487 5.38 -30.92 -11.54
C GLY A 487 4.17 -30.05 -11.20
N LEU A 488 4.49 -28.82 -10.76
CA LEU A 488 3.51 -27.77 -10.51
C LEU A 488 3.37 -26.88 -11.75
N TYR A 489 2.12 -26.65 -12.14
CA TYR A 489 1.72 -25.84 -13.29
C TYR A 489 0.59 -24.88 -12.90
N HIS A 490 0.34 -23.90 -13.76
CA HIS A 490 -0.82 -23.03 -13.71
C HIS A 490 -1.62 -23.18 -15.00
N LEU A 491 -2.93 -23.44 -14.88
CA LEU A 491 -3.85 -23.49 -16.01
C LEU A 491 -4.62 -22.17 -16.07
N HIS A 492 -4.49 -21.45 -17.17
CA HIS A 492 -5.17 -20.19 -17.44
C HIS A 492 -6.25 -20.39 -18.50
N LEU A 493 -7.35 -19.65 -18.35
CA LEU A 493 -8.35 -19.43 -19.38
C LEU A 493 -8.14 -18.03 -19.96
N LEU A 494 -8.00 -17.93 -21.27
CA LEU A 494 -7.75 -16.70 -22.00
C LEU A 494 -8.80 -16.49 -23.08
N ASP A 495 -9.02 -15.23 -23.44
CA ASP A 495 -9.59 -14.83 -24.72
C ASP A 495 -8.49 -14.20 -25.62
N ASP A 496 -8.83 -13.66 -26.79
CA ASP A 496 -7.85 -13.08 -27.73
C ASP A 496 -7.12 -11.85 -27.17
N THR A 497 -7.62 -11.26 -26.09
CA THR A 497 -7.15 -9.97 -25.57
C THR A 497 -6.50 -10.07 -24.19
N ARG A 498 -6.88 -11.05 -23.36
CA ARG A 498 -6.47 -11.12 -21.96
C ARG A 498 -6.66 -12.50 -21.32
N VAL A 499 -5.99 -12.71 -20.18
CA VAL A 499 -6.31 -13.81 -19.24
C VAL A 499 -7.60 -13.48 -18.49
N LEU A 500 -8.56 -14.40 -18.52
CA LEU A 500 -9.86 -14.27 -17.84
C LEU A 500 -9.82 -14.80 -16.41
N THR A 501 -9.20 -15.97 -16.19
CA THR A 501 -9.05 -16.59 -14.87
C THR A 501 -7.95 -17.65 -14.92
N GLY A 502 -7.49 -18.15 -13.77
CA GLY A 502 -6.49 -19.20 -13.70
C GLY A 502 -6.54 -19.97 -12.40
N THR A 503 -6.02 -21.19 -12.41
CA THR A 503 -5.98 -22.05 -11.23
C THR A 503 -4.74 -22.95 -11.21
N LYS A 504 -4.42 -23.49 -10.04
CA LYS A 504 -3.28 -24.37 -9.82
C LYS A 504 -3.53 -25.74 -10.43
N LEU A 505 -2.54 -26.32 -11.09
CA LEU A 505 -2.55 -27.68 -11.63
C LEU A 505 -1.32 -28.45 -11.15
N VAL A 506 -1.52 -29.59 -10.50
CA VAL A 506 -0.44 -30.47 -10.05
C VAL A 506 -0.47 -31.75 -10.88
N LYS A 507 0.63 -32.05 -11.57
CA LYS A 507 0.81 -33.31 -12.29
C LYS A 507 1.71 -34.26 -11.50
N GLU A 508 1.23 -35.48 -11.27
CA GLU A 508 1.96 -36.57 -10.62
C GLU A 508 2.93 -37.30 -11.56
#